data_AF-A0A831YDA3-F1
#
_entry.id   AF-A0A831YDA3-F1
#
_cell.length_a   1.000
_cell.length_b   1.000
_cell.length_c   1.000
_cell.angle_alpha   90.00
_cell.angle_beta   90.00
_cell.angle_gamma   90.00
#
_symmetry.space_group_name_H-M   'P 1'
#
loop_
_entity.id
_entity.type
_entity.pdbx_description
1 polymer ?
#
loop_
_entity_poly.entity_id
_entity_poly.type
_entity_poly.pdbx_seq_one_letter_code
_entity_poly.pdbx_strand_id
1 'polypeptide(L)'
;MKRMDKLIQDYIHDPYFTKEKYPDPSVCEKCGVVFHNGIFEWLKDVPKDAKKIICPACRRIEDKYEGGVVYLEGEFLQKHKEEIFNLIRNVEEEEKAYRPLERIIEIKEENGKV
;
A
#
# COMPACT_ATOMS: atom_id res chain seq x y z
N MET A 1 -5.18 33.99 -22.13
CA MET A 1 -6.27 33.03 -21.82
C MET A 1 -5.71 31.62 -22.02
N LYS A 2 -5.29 30.95 -20.94
CA LYS A 2 -4.73 29.57 -21.01
C LYS A 2 -5.90 28.58 -21.07
N ARG A 3 -5.97 27.73 -22.10
CA ARG A 3 -6.91 26.61 -22.18
C ARG A 3 -6.59 25.59 -21.07
N MET A 4 -7.58 25.23 -20.27
CA MET A 4 -7.48 24.31 -19.12
C MET A 4 -8.04 22.89 -19.43
N ASP A 5 -8.09 22.49 -20.70
CA ASP A 5 -8.74 21.23 -21.13
C ASP A 5 -7.81 20.01 -21.16
N LYS A 6 -6.77 19.98 -20.33
CA LYS A 6 -5.88 18.82 -20.21
C LYS A 6 -5.71 18.46 -18.73
N LEU A 7 -6.64 17.66 -18.23
CA LEU A 7 -6.43 16.75 -17.09
C LEU A 7 -5.45 15.64 -17.50
N ILE A 8 -4.28 16.01 -18.02
CA ILE A 8 -3.17 15.06 -18.15
C ILE A 8 -2.60 14.99 -16.73
N GLN A 9 -3.01 13.96 -15.98
CA GLN A 9 -2.29 13.63 -14.76
C GLN A 9 -0.86 13.32 -15.16
N ASP A 10 0.09 14.07 -14.60
CA ASP A 10 1.50 13.79 -14.81
C ASP A 10 1.77 12.33 -14.44
N TYR A 11 2.51 11.64 -15.30
CA TYR A 11 2.88 10.25 -15.06
C TYR A 11 3.73 10.20 -13.80
N ILE A 12 3.18 9.67 -12.72
CA ILE A 12 3.91 9.46 -11.47
C ILE A 12 4.99 8.42 -11.77
N HIS A 13 6.24 8.86 -11.83
CA HIS A 13 7.39 7.97 -11.98
C HIS A 13 7.61 7.20 -10.69
N ASP A 14 6.87 6.12 -10.53
CA ASP A 14 6.95 5.27 -9.35
C ASP A 14 7.99 4.16 -9.55
N PRO A 15 9.13 4.18 -8.83
CA PRO A 15 10.21 3.23 -9.04
C PRO A 15 9.85 1.80 -8.66
N TYR A 16 8.75 1.59 -7.93
CA TYR A 16 8.28 0.27 -7.51
C TYR A 16 7.33 -0.39 -8.50
N PHE A 17 6.80 0.37 -9.47
CA PHE A 17 6.05 -0.20 -10.59
C PHE A 17 7.02 -0.54 -11.71
N THR A 18 7.26 -1.82 -11.95
CA THR A 18 8.10 -2.27 -13.06
C THR A 18 7.47 -1.90 -14.39
N LYS A 19 8.28 -1.38 -15.32
CA LYS A 19 7.84 -1.12 -16.71
C LYS A 19 7.45 -2.43 -17.43
N GLU A 20 8.03 -3.54 -16.99
CA GLU A 20 7.71 -4.88 -17.47
C GLU A 20 6.68 -5.55 -16.57
N LYS A 21 5.75 -6.30 -17.18
CA LYS A 21 4.75 -7.07 -16.44
C LYS A 21 5.43 -8.17 -15.63
N TYR A 22 4.95 -8.39 -14.40
CA TYR A 22 5.35 -9.56 -13.62
C TYR A 22 5.00 -10.85 -14.38
N PRO A 23 5.78 -11.93 -14.20
CA PRO A 23 5.39 -13.24 -14.69
C PRO A 23 4.02 -13.63 -14.11
N ASP A 24 3.14 -14.20 -14.92
CA ASP A 24 1.82 -14.63 -14.48
C ASP A 24 1.75 -16.17 -14.52
N PRO A 25 1.41 -16.85 -13.42
CA PRO A 25 1.18 -16.32 -12.08
C PRO A 25 2.49 -16.04 -11.32
N SER A 26 2.46 -15.11 -10.36
CA SER A 26 3.56 -14.90 -9.40
C SER A 26 3.04 -14.77 -7.98
N VAL A 27 3.83 -15.14 -6.98
CA VAL A 27 3.50 -15.03 -5.56
C VAL A 27 4.57 -14.24 -4.81
N CYS A 28 4.14 -13.36 -3.91
CA CYS A 28 5.05 -12.63 -3.03
C CYS A 28 5.61 -13.54 -1.94
N GLU A 29 6.94 -13.66 -1.84
CA GLU A 29 7.59 -14.50 -0.82
C GLU A 29 7.41 -13.98 0.61
N LYS A 30 7.05 -12.71 0.79
CA LYS A 30 6.90 -12.08 2.10
C LYS A 30 5.48 -12.13 2.65
N CYS A 31 4.51 -11.74 1.84
CA CYS A 31 3.11 -11.63 2.29
C CYS A 31 2.17 -12.64 1.64
N GLY A 32 2.61 -13.35 0.59
CA GLY A 32 1.78 -14.35 -0.10
C GLY A 32 0.76 -13.79 -1.08
N VAL A 33 0.75 -12.47 -1.35
CA VAL A 33 -0.15 -11.91 -2.39
C VAL A 33 0.22 -12.49 -3.75
N VAL A 34 -0.78 -12.85 -4.54
CA VAL A 34 -0.59 -13.45 -5.86
C VAL A 34 -0.85 -12.39 -6.93
N PHE A 35 0.04 -12.31 -7.91
CA PHE A 35 -0.18 -11.61 -9.16
C PHE A 35 -0.74 -12.60 -10.18
N HIS A 36 -1.97 -12.37 -10.61
CA HIS A 36 -2.64 -13.18 -11.61
C HIS A 36 -3.57 -12.31 -12.46
N ASN A 37 -3.66 -12.58 -13.78
CA ASN A 37 -4.47 -11.83 -14.74
C ASN A 37 -4.23 -10.31 -14.72
N GLY A 38 -3.00 -9.88 -14.44
CA GLY A 38 -2.64 -8.47 -14.41
C GLY A 38 -2.98 -7.71 -13.11
N ILE A 39 -3.55 -8.38 -12.11
CA ILE A 39 -3.88 -7.78 -10.80
C ILE A 39 -3.18 -8.51 -9.66
N PHE A 40 -3.04 -7.82 -8.52
CA PHE A 40 -2.61 -8.45 -7.27
C PHE A 40 -3.84 -8.76 -6.42
N GLU A 41 -3.98 -10.01 -5.99
CA GLU A 41 -5.11 -10.50 -5.22
C GLU A 41 -4.69 -11.52 -4.14
N TRP A 42 -5.53 -11.67 -3.12
CA TRP A 42 -5.37 -12.67 -2.08
C TRP A 42 -6.06 -13.97 -2.52
N LEU A 43 -5.28 -14.94 -3.01
CA LEU A 43 -5.80 -16.27 -3.34
C LEU A 43 -5.63 -17.23 -2.15
N LYS A 44 -6.65 -18.06 -1.92
CA LYS A 44 -6.60 -19.14 -0.92
C LYS A 44 -5.58 -20.21 -1.33
N ASP A 45 -5.57 -20.55 -2.62
CA ASP A 45 -4.67 -21.54 -3.20
C ASP A 45 -3.73 -20.84 -4.18
N VAL A 46 -2.43 -20.88 -3.87
CA VAL A 46 -1.40 -20.33 -4.76
C VAL A 46 -1.15 -21.31 -5.90
N PRO A 47 -1.18 -20.86 -7.18
CA PRO A 47 -0.85 -21.73 -8.31
C PRO A 47 0.53 -22.39 -8.15
N LYS A 48 0.64 -23.69 -8.45
CA LYS A 48 1.87 -24.47 -8.23
C LYS A 48 3.05 -24.00 -9.08
N ASP A 49 2.76 -23.38 -10.21
CA ASP A 49 3.69 -22.80 -11.17
C ASP A 49 3.97 -21.30 -10.93
N ALA A 50 3.40 -20.72 -9.86
CA ALA A 50 3.60 -19.32 -9.54
C ALA A 50 5.08 -19.00 -9.27
N LYS A 51 5.63 -18.05 -10.01
CA LYS A 51 7.00 -17.59 -9.78
C LYS A 51 7.09 -16.78 -8.50
N LYS A 52 8.21 -16.92 -7.80
CA LYS A 52 8.48 -16.17 -6.58
C LYS A 52 8.96 -14.76 -6.92
N ILE A 53 8.32 -13.76 -6.31
CA ILE A 53 8.67 -12.34 -6.43
C ILE A 53 8.59 -11.66 -5.06
N ILE A 54 9.02 -10.40 -4.97
CA ILE A 54 8.64 -9.49 -3.89
C ILE A 54 7.69 -8.45 -4.46
N CYS A 55 6.47 -8.36 -3.93
CA CYS A 55 5.47 -7.40 -4.42
C CYS A 55 5.89 -5.95 -4.14
N PRO A 56 5.38 -4.97 -4.92
CA PRO A 56 5.69 -3.55 -4.74
C PRO A 56 5.52 -3.06 -3.30
N ALA A 57 4.44 -3.45 -2.64
CA ALA A 57 4.15 -3.00 -1.27
C ALA A 57 5.16 -3.54 -0.26
N CYS A 58 5.58 -4.80 -0.36
CA CYS A 58 6.60 -5.34 0.51
C CYS A 58 7.96 -4.65 0.29
N ARG A 59 8.33 -4.32 -0.96
CA ARG A 59 9.55 -3.56 -1.23
C ARG A 59 9.51 -2.17 -0.59
N ARG A 60 8.39 -1.45 -0.74
CA ARG A 60 8.22 -0.13 -0.10
C ARG A 60 8.34 -0.17 1.41
N ILE A 61 7.78 -1.21 2.05
CA ILE A 61 7.88 -1.39 3.50
C ILE A 61 9.33 -1.63 3.92
N GLU A 62 10.08 -2.44 3.16
CA GLU A 62 11.52 -2.68 3.45
C GLU A 62 12.35 -1.41 3.29
N ASP A 63 12.11 -0.67 2.21
CA ASP A 63 12.87 0.53 1.87
C ASP A 63 12.41 1.76 2.68
N LYS A 64 11.34 1.63 3.47
CA LYS A 64 10.64 2.73 4.15
C LYS A 64 10.33 3.88 3.18
N TYR A 65 9.78 3.55 2.03
CA TYR A 65 9.45 4.51 0.98
C TYR A 65 7.94 4.73 0.90
N GLU A 66 7.46 5.75 1.61
CA GLU A 66 6.04 6.10 1.67
C GLU A 66 5.51 6.76 0.40
N GLY A 67 4.23 6.48 0.11
CA GLY A 67 3.48 7.20 -0.93
C GLY A 67 2.88 8.52 -0.42
N GLY A 68 2.90 8.74 0.89
CA GLY A 68 2.34 9.91 1.57
C GLY A 68 2.42 9.76 3.08
N VAL A 69 2.36 10.90 3.79
CA VAL A 69 2.39 10.96 5.26
C VAL A 69 1.18 11.75 5.74
N VAL A 70 0.56 11.27 6.81
CA VAL A 70 -0.51 11.98 7.52
C VAL A 70 -0.02 12.25 8.93
N TYR A 71 -0.21 13.48 9.40
CA TYR A 71 0.11 13.89 10.76
C TYR A 71 -1.17 14.21 11.52
N LEU A 72 -1.31 13.63 12.70
CA LEU A 72 -2.43 13.82 13.63
C LEU A 72 -1.88 14.45 14.92
N GLU A 73 -2.53 15.52 15.36
CA GLU A 73 -2.18 16.20 16.62
C GLU A 73 -3.43 16.79 17.31
N GLY A 74 -3.29 17.13 18.59
CA GLY A 74 -4.32 17.83 19.37
C GLY A 74 -4.86 17.01 20.56
N GLU A 75 -5.63 17.68 21.41
CA GLU A 75 -6.14 17.06 22.66
C GLU A 75 -7.08 15.88 22.41
N PHE A 76 -7.83 15.90 21.30
CA PHE A 76 -8.76 14.82 20.97
C PHE A 76 -8.00 13.52 20.71
N LEU A 77 -6.89 13.59 19.96
CA LEU A 77 -6.01 12.45 19.73
C LEU A 77 -5.48 11.89 21.04
N GLN A 78 -5.09 12.74 21.99
CA GLN A 78 -4.60 12.32 23.30
C GLN A 78 -5.68 11.63 24.13
N LYS A 79 -6.92 12.13 24.09
CA LYS A 79 -8.06 11.58 24.84
C LYS A 79 -8.62 10.29 24.22
N HIS A 80 -8.55 10.15 22.89
CA HIS A 80 -9.18 9.07 22.11
C HIS A 80 -8.17 8.22 21.34
N LYS A 81 -6.93 8.16 21.81
CA LYS A 81 -5.81 7.55 21.09
C LYS A 81 -6.13 6.12 20.64
N GLU A 82 -6.51 5.26 21.57
CA GLU A 82 -6.76 3.85 21.27
C GLU A 82 -7.86 3.66 20.20
N GLU A 83 -8.96 4.42 20.32
CA GLU A 83 -10.06 4.40 19.36
C GLU A 83 -9.61 4.81 17.95
N ILE A 84 -8.79 5.87 17.86
CA ILE A 84 -8.25 6.35 16.57
C ILE A 84 -7.30 5.32 15.96
N PHE A 85 -6.41 4.72 16.74
CA PHE A 85 -5.50 3.68 16.23
C PHE A 85 -6.26 2.44 15.77
N ASN A 86 -7.29 2.03 16.50
CA ASN A 86 -8.15 0.93 16.10
C ASN A 86 -8.89 1.25 14.80
N LEU A 87 -9.39 2.47 14.64
CA LEU A 87 -10.01 2.92 13.40
C LEU A 87 -9.02 2.87 12.22
N ILE A 88 -7.81 3.41 12.40
CA ILE A 88 -6.76 3.38 11.37
C ILE A 88 -6.45 1.95 10.93
N ARG A 89 -6.28 1.02 11.89
CA ARG A 89 -6.01 -0.39 11.60
C ARG A 89 -7.17 -1.08 10.90
N ASN A 90 -8.40 -0.87 11.37
CA ASN A 90 -9.59 -1.47 10.75
C ASN A 90 -9.73 -1.02 9.29
N VAL A 91 -9.53 0.27 9.01
CA VAL A 91 -9.58 0.81 7.64
C VAL A 91 -8.45 0.24 6.79
N GLU A 92 -7.22 0.13 7.32
CA GLU A 92 -6.10 -0.49 6.60
C GLU A 92 -6.38 -1.96 6.28
N GLU A 93 -6.91 -2.73 7.22
CA GLU A 93 -7.26 -4.13 7.02
C GLU A 93 -8.36 -4.31 5.97
N GLU A 94 -9.39 -3.47 6.01
CA GLU A 94 -10.47 -3.47 5.02
C GLU A 94 -9.94 -3.15 3.62
N GLU A 95 -9.22 -2.03 3.47
CA GLU A 95 -8.66 -1.62 2.18
C GLU A 95 -7.68 -2.64 1.64
N LYS A 96 -6.78 -3.17 2.49
CA LYS A 96 -5.80 -4.18 2.10
C LYS A 96 -6.44 -5.48 1.61
N ALA A 97 -7.63 -5.84 2.09
CA ALA A 97 -8.36 -7.01 1.61
C ALA A 97 -8.75 -6.87 0.13
N TYR A 98 -9.09 -5.65 -0.32
CA TYR A 98 -9.47 -5.37 -1.71
C TYR A 98 -8.30 -4.88 -2.58
N ARG A 99 -7.36 -4.18 -1.96
CA ARG A 99 -6.21 -3.51 -2.59
C ARG A 99 -4.92 -3.96 -1.90
N PRO A 100 -4.41 -5.16 -2.22
CA PRO A 100 -3.30 -5.75 -1.48
C PRO A 100 -2.00 -4.93 -1.45
N LEU A 101 -1.85 -3.97 -2.36
CA LEU A 101 -0.68 -3.10 -2.44
C LEU A 101 -0.81 -1.81 -1.63
N GLU A 102 -2.02 -1.41 -1.26
CA GLU A 102 -2.26 -0.22 -0.42
C GLU A 102 -2.12 -0.64 1.03
N ARG A 103 -1.09 -0.13 1.70
CA ARG A 103 -0.73 -0.52 3.08
C ARG A 103 -0.16 0.67 3.81
N ILE A 104 -0.37 0.69 5.13
CA ILE A 104 0.36 1.57 6.02
C ILE A 104 1.77 0.99 6.20
N ILE A 105 2.79 1.79 5.92
CA ILE A 105 4.19 1.36 6.07
C ILE A 105 4.63 1.42 7.53
N GLU A 106 4.30 2.52 8.21
CA GLU A 106 4.73 2.78 9.57
C GLU A 106 3.73 3.75 10.22
N ILE A 107 3.50 3.57 11.51
CA ILE A 107 2.83 4.55 12.37
C ILE A 107 3.83 4.91 13.45
N LYS A 108 4.22 6.18 13.52
CA LYS A 108 5.17 6.69 14.50
C LYS A 108 4.43 7.51 15.54
N GLU A 109 4.95 7.53 16.75
CA GLU A 109 4.41 8.36 17.81
C GLU A 109 5.52 9.20 18.42
N GLU A 110 5.34 10.52 18.44
CA GLU A 110 6.32 11.44 19.02
C GLU A 110 5.62 12.58 19.75
N ASN A 111 5.90 12.74 21.05
CA ASN A 111 5.43 13.87 21.86
C ASN A 111 3.91 14.14 21.79
N GLY A 112 3.09 13.08 21.71
CA GLY A 112 1.64 13.22 21.59
C GLY A 112 1.15 13.56 20.17
N LYS A 113 1.99 13.32 19.16
CA LYS A 113 1.62 13.35 17.75
C LYS A 113 1.77 11.96 17.15
N VAL A 114 0.99 11.70 16.12
CA VAL A 114 0.95 10.44 15.36
C VAL A 114 1.11 10.74 13.89
#